data_AF-A0A1A8R6K7-F1
#
_entry.id   AF-A0A1A8R6K7-F1
#
_cell.length_a   1.000
_cell.length_b   1.000
_cell.length_c   1.000
_cell.angle_alpha   90.00
_cell.angle_beta   90.00
_cell.angle_gamma   90.00
#
_symmetry.space_group_name_H-M   'P 1'
#
loop_
_entity.id
_entity.type
_entity.pdbx_description
1 polymer ?
#
loop_
_entity_poly.entity_id
_entity_poly.type
_entity_poly.pdbx_seq_one_letter_code
_entity_poly.pdbx_strand_id
1 'polypeptide(L)'
;KGLSRQMIGEFLGNSKLQFNRDVLDCVVDEMDFSGMELDEALRKFQAHVRVQGEAQKVERLIEAFSQRYCMCNPDVVQQFHNPDTIFILAFAVVLLNTDMYSPNIKPQRKMGLDDFIRNLRGVDDGADIPREMVAGIYERIQQRELRSNEDHVTYVSRVEQSILGLKTILAVPHRRLVCCCRLFEVPDANKPHKQKLSQLQREVFLFNDLLLILKLCPKKKSSASYTFCKAMGLL
;
A
#
# COMPACT_ATOMS: atom_id res chain seq x y z
N LYS A 1 14.67 4.55 5.09
CA LYS A 1 14.42 3.09 4.88
C LYS A 1 14.15 2.45 6.24
N GLY A 2 13.44 1.31 6.32
CA GLY A 2 13.16 0.60 7.58
C GLY A 2 11.91 1.06 8.36
N LEU A 3 11.15 2.01 7.80
CA LEU A 3 9.85 2.42 8.32
C LEU A 3 8.75 1.87 7.42
N SER A 4 7.70 1.32 8.02
CA SER A 4 6.55 0.82 7.27
C SER A 4 5.74 2.00 6.75
N ARG A 5 5.40 1.98 5.47
CA ARG A 5 4.59 3.03 4.84
C ARG A 5 3.19 3.12 5.44
N GLN A 6 2.66 1.98 5.88
CA GLN A 6 1.41 1.94 6.65
C GLN A 6 1.56 2.72 7.95
N MET A 7 2.59 2.43 8.74
CA MET A 7 2.78 3.09 10.03
C MET A 7 3.11 4.58 9.89
N ILE A 8 3.79 4.98 8.81
CA ILE A 8 3.96 6.40 8.46
C ILE A 8 2.60 7.06 8.26
N GLY A 9 1.71 6.46 7.47
CA GLY A 9 0.34 6.96 7.29
C GLY A 9 -0.46 7.00 8.61
N GLU A 10 -0.34 5.97 9.44
CA GLU A 10 -1.01 5.95 10.75
C GLU A 10 -0.50 7.02 11.71
N PHE A 11 0.81 7.29 11.70
CA PHE A 11 1.42 8.35 12.49
C PHE A 11 0.99 9.74 11.98
N LEU A 12 1.11 10.01 10.69
CA LEU A 12 0.79 11.31 10.11
C LEU A 12 -0.71 11.61 10.14
N GLY A 13 -1.56 10.60 9.98
CA GLY A 13 -3.02 10.74 10.06
C GLY A 13 -3.56 10.90 11.49
N ASN A 14 -2.71 10.88 12.52
CA ASN A 14 -3.15 11.06 13.90
C ASN A 14 -3.44 12.54 14.20
N SER A 15 -4.71 12.93 14.16
CA SER A 15 -5.16 14.30 14.43
C SER A 15 -5.21 14.66 15.92
N LYS A 16 -5.06 13.70 16.84
CA LYS A 16 -5.20 13.95 18.29
C LYS A 16 -4.02 14.68 18.91
N LEU A 17 -2.85 14.61 18.28
CA LEU A 17 -1.60 15.17 18.80
C LEU A 17 -1.13 16.30 17.89
N GLN A 18 -0.87 17.47 18.48
CA GLN A 18 -0.41 18.64 17.71
C GLN A 18 0.87 18.35 16.94
N PHE A 19 1.83 17.67 17.57
CA PHE A 19 3.09 17.29 16.93
C PHE A 19 2.89 16.48 15.63
N ASN A 20 1.93 15.54 15.61
CA ASN A 20 1.63 14.75 14.42
C ASN A 20 1.07 15.61 13.28
N ARG A 21 0.26 16.62 13.63
CA ARG A 21 -0.29 17.59 12.67
C ARG A 21 0.83 18.44 12.09
N ASP A 22 1.68 19.02 12.93
CA ASP A 22 2.80 19.85 12.50
C ASP A 22 3.78 19.07 11.60
N VAL A 23 4.04 17.80 11.94
CA VAL A 23 4.89 16.93 11.11
C VAL A 23 4.23 16.62 9.76
N LEU A 24 2.91 16.40 9.71
CA LEU A 24 2.20 16.21 8.43
C LEU A 24 2.29 17.47 7.56
N ASP A 25 2.09 18.64 8.17
CA ASP A 25 2.14 19.92 7.46
C ASP A 25 3.55 20.13 6.85
N CYS A 26 4.62 19.90 7.64
CA CYS A 26 5.99 19.90 7.12
C CYS A 26 6.22 18.87 6.00
N VAL A 27 5.63 17.67 6.10
CA VAL A 27 5.78 16.62 5.07
C VAL A 27 5.14 17.03 3.75
N VAL A 28 3.95 17.65 3.78
CA VAL A 28 3.29 18.10 2.55
C VAL A 28 3.96 19.35 1.98
N ASP A 29 4.51 20.22 2.81
CA ASP A 29 5.23 21.42 2.35
C ASP A 29 6.50 21.11 1.56
N GLU A 30 7.15 20.00 1.86
CA GLU A 30 8.29 19.47 1.08
C GLU A 30 7.85 18.85 -0.27
N MET A 31 6.55 18.80 -0.57
CA MET A 31 6.03 18.32 -1.84
C MET A 31 5.62 19.48 -2.75
N ASP A 32 6.20 19.48 -3.94
CA ASP A 32 5.79 20.36 -5.04
C ASP A 32 4.72 19.68 -5.89
N PHE A 33 3.54 20.29 -5.99
CA PHE A 33 2.42 19.84 -6.81
C PHE A 33 2.09 20.81 -7.96
N SER A 34 2.92 21.84 -8.19
CA SER A 34 2.62 22.88 -9.17
C SER A 34 2.59 22.30 -10.59
N GLY A 35 1.51 22.63 -11.32
CA GLY A 35 1.28 22.19 -12.68
C GLY A 35 0.94 20.71 -12.82
N MET A 36 0.71 19.99 -11.71
CA MET A 36 0.28 18.60 -11.73
C MET A 36 -1.25 18.52 -11.73
N GLU A 37 -1.79 17.54 -12.44
CA GLU A 37 -3.19 17.13 -12.27
C GLU A 37 -3.41 16.55 -10.86
N LEU A 38 -4.63 16.65 -10.33
CA LEU A 38 -4.95 16.25 -8.96
C LEU A 38 -4.58 14.79 -8.66
N ASP A 39 -4.89 13.86 -9.57
CA ASP A 39 -4.58 12.43 -9.40
C ASP A 39 -3.08 12.13 -9.49
N GLU A 40 -2.32 12.94 -10.24
CA GLU A 40 -0.87 12.81 -10.33
C GLU A 40 -0.18 13.35 -9.07
N ALA A 41 -0.64 14.48 -8.55
CA ALA A 41 -0.20 15.01 -7.26
C ALA A 41 -0.52 14.03 -6.13
N LEU A 42 -1.74 13.47 -6.12
CA LEU A 42 -2.17 12.47 -5.13
C LEU A 42 -1.31 11.21 -5.22
N ARG A 43 -0.94 10.79 -6.44
CA ARG A 43 -0.03 9.66 -6.65
C ARG A 43 1.37 9.94 -6.09
N LYS A 44 1.91 11.14 -6.28
CA LYS A 44 3.19 11.57 -5.72
C LYS A 44 3.16 11.54 -4.19
N PHE A 45 2.07 12.01 -3.59
CA PHE A 45 1.84 11.93 -2.16
C PHE A 45 1.74 10.48 -1.67
N GLN A 46 0.88 9.67 -2.30
CA GLN A 46 0.63 8.28 -1.93
C GLN A 46 1.84 7.36 -2.12
N ALA A 47 2.77 7.71 -3.01
CA ALA A 47 4.05 7.02 -3.16
C ALA A 47 4.86 7.03 -1.86
N HIS A 48 4.74 8.07 -1.03
CA HIS A 48 5.51 8.25 0.20
C HIS A 48 4.71 7.89 1.47
N VAL A 49 3.40 8.12 1.45
CA VAL A 49 2.49 7.90 2.58
C VAL A 49 1.36 6.99 2.15
N ARG A 50 1.10 5.91 2.90
CA ARG A 50 -0.01 5.00 2.56
C ARG A 50 -1.34 5.60 3.01
N VAL A 51 -2.17 6.01 2.05
CA VAL A 51 -3.49 6.62 2.27
C VAL A 51 -4.59 5.56 2.28
N GLN A 52 -4.50 4.60 3.20
CA GLN A 52 -5.47 3.52 3.35
C GLN A 52 -5.63 3.16 4.84
N GLY A 53 -6.81 2.73 5.26
CA GLY A 53 -7.06 2.28 6.63
C GLY A 53 -8.28 2.97 7.25
N GLU A 54 -8.12 3.46 8.48
CA GLU A 54 -9.19 4.14 9.22
C GLU A 54 -9.62 5.43 8.50
N ALA A 55 -10.94 5.61 8.34
CA ALA A 55 -11.53 6.73 7.60
C ALA A 55 -11.03 8.09 8.10
N GLN A 56 -11.00 8.30 9.42
CA GLN A 56 -10.54 9.56 10.04
C GLN A 56 -9.07 9.87 9.72
N LYS A 57 -8.21 8.85 9.63
CA LYS A 57 -6.79 9.04 9.29
C LYS A 57 -6.63 9.37 7.80
N VAL A 58 -7.38 8.68 6.94
CA VAL A 58 -7.42 8.98 5.50
C VAL A 58 -7.89 10.41 5.27
N GLU A 59 -8.94 10.84 5.98
CA GLU A 59 -9.47 12.20 5.94
C GLU A 59 -8.43 13.24 6.26
N ARG A 60 -7.71 13.07 7.38
CA ARG A 60 -6.65 14.01 7.76
C ARG A 60 -5.52 14.09 6.71
N LEU A 61 -5.12 12.95 6.14
CA LEU A 61 -4.08 12.93 5.11
C LEU A 61 -4.53 13.63 3.82
N ILE A 62 -5.78 13.39 3.40
CA ILE A 62 -6.35 14.01 2.19
C ILE A 62 -6.62 15.49 2.40
N GLU A 63 -7.02 15.92 3.59
CA GLU A 63 -7.18 17.34 3.94
C GLU A 63 -5.85 18.09 3.76
N ALA A 64 -4.77 17.63 4.40
CA ALA A 64 -3.45 18.27 4.29
C ALA A 64 -2.91 18.25 2.85
N PHE A 65 -3.10 17.13 2.14
CA PHE A 65 -2.76 17.03 0.71
C PHE A 65 -3.53 18.06 -0.12
N SER A 66 -4.84 18.19 0.09
CA SER A 66 -5.70 19.07 -0.69
C SER A 66 -5.36 20.55 -0.46
N GLN A 67 -5.11 20.93 0.79
CA GLN A 67 -4.64 22.27 1.13
C GLN A 67 -3.34 22.62 0.39
N ARG A 68 -2.36 21.70 0.43
CA ARG A 68 -1.10 21.88 -0.30
C ARG A 68 -1.29 21.95 -1.81
N TYR A 69 -2.13 21.09 -2.38
CA TYR A 69 -2.43 21.10 -3.81
C TYR A 69 -3.04 22.45 -4.25
N CYS A 70 -4.00 22.98 -3.47
CA CYS A 70 -4.62 24.27 -3.72
C CYS A 70 -3.61 25.41 -3.70
N MET A 71 -2.67 25.41 -2.73
CA MET A 71 -1.60 26.41 -2.67
C MET A 71 -0.66 26.36 -3.87
N CYS A 72 -0.36 25.16 -4.37
CA CYS A 72 0.50 24.97 -5.54
C CYS A 72 -0.18 25.29 -6.88
N ASN A 73 -1.52 25.26 -6.95
CA ASN A 73 -2.30 25.34 -8.19
C ASN A 73 -3.49 26.31 -8.08
N PRO A 74 -3.25 27.61 -7.79
CA PRO A 74 -4.32 28.59 -7.60
C PRO A 74 -5.23 28.74 -8.83
N ASP A 75 -4.68 28.61 -10.03
CA ASP A 75 -5.43 28.73 -11.30
C ASP A 75 -6.43 27.59 -11.50
N VAL A 76 -6.18 26.42 -10.90
CA VAL A 76 -7.12 25.29 -10.91
C VAL A 76 -8.23 25.53 -9.90
N VAL A 77 -7.89 26.02 -8.70
CA VAL A 77 -8.86 26.30 -7.62
C VAL A 77 -9.86 27.37 -8.06
N GLN A 78 -9.42 28.40 -8.78
CA GLN A 78 -10.27 29.48 -9.29
C GLN A 78 -11.36 29.02 -10.28
N GLN A 79 -11.27 27.80 -10.81
CA GLN A 79 -12.28 27.24 -11.71
C GLN A 79 -13.49 26.67 -10.96
N PHE A 80 -13.38 26.48 -9.65
CA PHE A 80 -14.42 25.90 -8.80
C PHE A 80 -15.15 26.97 -7.99
N HIS A 81 -16.43 26.72 -7.72
CA HIS A 81 -17.26 27.60 -6.88
C HIS A 81 -16.98 27.40 -5.40
N ASN A 82 -16.70 26.15 -5.00
CA ASN A 82 -16.46 25.76 -3.62
C ASN A 82 -14.98 25.37 -3.41
N PRO A 83 -14.28 25.96 -2.41
CA PRO A 83 -12.91 25.58 -2.07
C PRO A 83 -12.77 24.11 -1.62
N ASP A 84 -13.83 23.50 -1.12
CA ASP A 84 -13.84 22.10 -0.66
C ASP A 84 -13.95 21.10 -1.82
N THR A 85 -14.26 21.55 -3.05
CA THR A 85 -14.40 20.68 -4.23
C THR A 85 -13.15 19.86 -4.50
N ILE A 86 -11.96 20.42 -4.30
CA ILE A 86 -10.68 19.70 -4.45
C ILE A 86 -10.55 18.57 -3.44
N PHE A 87 -10.92 18.82 -2.19
CA PHE A 87 -10.88 17.80 -1.13
C PHE A 87 -11.86 16.66 -1.43
N ILE A 88 -13.09 16.98 -1.82
CA ILE A 88 -14.11 16.00 -2.20
C ILE A 88 -13.63 15.17 -3.41
N LEU A 89 -13.08 15.82 -4.42
CA LEU A 89 -12.58 15.15 -5.62
C LEU A 89 -11.39 14.24 -5.29
N ALA A 90 -10.42 14.70 -4.49
CA ALA A 90 -9.27 13.89 -4.06
C ALA A 90 -9.73 12.62 -3.32
N PHE A 91 -10.73 12.76 -2.45
CA PHE A 91 -11.38 11.63 -1.79
C PHE A 91 -12.05 10.66 -2.77
N ALA A 92 -12.76 11.19 -3.76
CA ALA A 92 -13.38 10.39 -4.80
C ALA A 92 -12.34 9.61 -5.62
N VAL A 93 -11.15 10.17 -5.88
CA VAL A 93 -10.03 9.47 -6.52
C VAL A 93 -9.54 8.30 -5.67
N VAL A 94 -9.40 8.47 -4.34
CA VAL A 94 -9.03 7.38 -3.42
C VAL A 94 -10.06 6.25 -3.43
N LEU A 95 -11.36 6.61 -3.42
CA LEU A 95 -12.46 5.64 -3.47
C LEU A 95 -12.48 4.91 -4.82
N LEU A 96 -12.29 5.62 -5.93
CA LEU A 96 -12.20 5.03 -7.27
C LEU A 96 -11.04 4.04 -7.35
N ASN A 97 -9.85 4.42 -6.88
CA ASN A 97 -8.70 3.52 -6.87
C ASN A 97 -8.96 2.26 -6.03
N THR A 98 -9.59 2.42 -4.87
CA THR A 98 -9.96 1.29 -4.01
C THR A 98 -10.97 0.37 -4.69
N ASP A 99 -12.01 0.93 -5.31
CA ASP A 99 -13.00 0.16 -6.05
C ASP A 99 -12.37 -0.62 -7.22
N MET A 100 -11.57 0.09 -8.01
CA MET A 100 -11.01 -0.41 -9.26
C MET A 100 -9.95 -1.50 -9.05
N TYR A 101 -9.17 -1.43 -7.97
CA TYR A 101 -8.06 -2.37 -7.75
C TYR A 101 -8.28 -3.35 -6.60
N SER A 102 -9.37 -3.22 -5.83
CA SER A 102 -9.70 -4.20 -4.80
C SER A 102 -10.00 -5.58 -5.40
N PRO A 103 -9.35 -6.65 -4.91
CA PRO A 103 -9.67 -8.02 -5.33
C PRO A 103 -11.03 -8.51 -4.79
N ASN A 104 -11.61 -7.81 -3.82
CA ASN A 104 -12.88 -8.17 -3.20
C ASN A 104 -14.09 -7.70 -4.02
N ILE A 105 -13.88 -6.81 -4.99
CA ILE A 105 -14.94 -6.27 -5.84
C ILE A 105 -14.88 -6.99 -7.19
N LYS A 106 -15.97 -7.67 -7.53
CA LYS A 106 -16.09 -8.41 -8.79
C LYS A 106 -15.98 -7.44 -9.98
N PRO A 107 -15.32 -7.81 -11.09
CA PRO A 107 -15.13 -6.92 -12.23
C PRO A 107 -16.41 -6.23 -12.72
N GLN A 108 -17.53 -6.95 -12.78
CA GLN A 108 -18.83 -6.41 -13.23
C GLN A 108 -19.51 -5.45 -12.24
N ARG A 109 -18.97 -5.31 -11.02
CA ARG A 109 -19.48 -4.39 -9.99
C ARG A 109 -18.59 -3.17 -9.80
N LYS A 110 -17.44 -3.11 -10.49
CA LYS A 110 -16.53 -1.96 -10.42
C LYS A 110 -17.17 -0.75 -11.08
N MET A 111 -16.89 0.42 -10.52
CA MET A 111 -17.39 1.71 -10.96
C MET A 111 -16.91 1.99 -12.40
N GLY A 112 -17.87 2.12 -13.31
CA GLY A 112 -17.59 2.59 -14.67
C GLY A 112 -17.30 4.09 -14.71
N LEU A 113 -16.80 4.59 -15.84
CA LEU A 113 -16.57 6.01 -16.05
C LEU A 113 -17.83 6.85 -15.81
N ASP A 114 -18.96 6.45 -16.39
CA ASP A 114 -20.24 7.16 -16.21
C ASP A 114 -20.77 7.06 -14.78
N ASP A 115 -20.44 6.00 -14.04
CA ASP A 115 -20.78 5.91 -12.61
C ASP A 115 -19.95 6.91 -11.81
N PHE A 116 -18.65 7.02 -12.09
CA PHE A 116 -17.76 7.98 -11.42
C PHE A 116 -18.20 9.42 -11.67
N ILE A 117 -18.52 9.77 -12.93
CA ILE A 117 -19.07 11.08 -13.29
C ILE A 117 -20.40 11.33 -12.57
N ARG A 118 -21.30 10.35 -12.56
CA ARG A 118 -22.61 10.48 -11.90
C ARG A 118 -22.47 10.71 -10.39
N ASN A 119 -21.52 10.02 -9.75
CA ASN A 119 -21.26 10.14 -8.31
C ASN A 119 -20.72 11.52 -7.91
N LEU A 120 -20.19 12.29 -8.87
CA LEU A 120 -19.63 13.63 -8.67
C LEU A 120 -20.55 14.76 -9.17
N ARG A 121 -21.82 14.47 -9.49
CA ARG A 121 -22.75 15.53 -9.92
C ARG A 121 -23.09 16.47 -8.78
N GLY A 122 -23.09 17.77 -9.07
CA GLY A 122 -23.48 18.82 -8.13
C GLY A 122 -22.55 19.02 -6.94
N VAL A 123 -21.36 18.41 -6.93
CA VAL A 123 -20.42 18.49 -5.79
C VAL A 123 -19.78 19.87 -5.64
N ASP A 124 -19.76 20.69 -6.68
CA ASP A 124 -19.21 22.05 -6.65
C ASP A 124 -20.33 23.07 -6.39
N ASP A 125 -20.85 23.10 -5.17
CA ASP A 125 -22.00 23.95 -4.76
C ASP A 125 -23.23 23.84 -5.67
N GLY A 126 -23.55 22.60 -6.07
CA GLY A 126 -24.67 22.30 -6.97
C GLY A 126 -24.30 22.34 -8.45
N ALA A 127 -23.10 22.80 -8.81
CA ALA A 127 -22.54 22.68 -10.15
C ALA A 127 -21.76 21.36 -10.34
N ASP A 128 -21.61 20.95 -11.60
CA ASP A 128 -20.84 19.77 -11.98
C ASP A 128 -19.36 20.14 -12.22
N ILE A 129 -18.44 19.28 -11.79
CA ILE A 129 -17.02 19.35 -12.17
C ILE A 129 -16.91 19.12 -13.70
N PRO A 130 -16.03 19.84 -14.43
CA PRO A 130 -15.83 19.64 -15.87
C PRO A 130 -15.65 18.17 -16.23
N ARG A 131 -16.50 17.66 -17.15
CA ARG A 131 -16.55 16.24 -17.52
C ARG A 131 -15.20 15.72 -18.00
N GLU A 132 -14.46 16.52 -18.76
CA GLU A 132 -13.13 16.17 -19.28
C GLU A 132 -12.13 15.93 -18.16
N MET A 133 -12.16 16.73 -17.09
CA MET A 133 -11.29 16.56 -15.92
C MET A 133 -11.59 15.23 -15.21
N VAL A 134 -12.87 14.95 -14.94
CA VAL A 134 -13.30 13.72 -14.26
C VAL A 134 -12.97 12.48 -15.10
N ALA A 135 -13.15 12.56 -16.42
CA ALA A 135 -12.81 11.48 -17.33
C ALA A 135 -11.30 11.23 -17.41
N GLY A 136 -10.49 12.30 -17.53
CA GLY A 136 -9.04 12.21 -17.53
C GLY A 136 -8.49 11.57 -16.25
N ILE A 137 -9.03 11.96 -15.08
CA ILE A 137 -8.71 11.33 -13.79
C ILE A 137 -9.04 9.83 -13.84
N TYR A 138 -10.24 9.45 -14.27
CA TYR A 138 -10.65 8.05 -14.31
C TYR A 138 -9.72 7.20 -15.18
N GLU A 139 -9.41 7.69 -16.39
CA GLU A 139 -8.54 6.99 -17.34
C GLU A 139 -7.12 6.83 -16.79
N ARG A 140 -6.53 7.88 -16.20
CA ARG A 140 -5.18 7.81 -15.60
C ARG A 140 -5.13 6.86 -14.40
N ILE A 141 -6.19 6.84 -13.58
CA ILE A 141 -6.31 5.85 -12.50
C ILE A 141 -6.42 4.45 -13.07
N GLN A 142 -7.21 4.23 -14.14
CA GLN A 142 -7.34 2.92 -14.79
C GLN A 142 -6.04 2.41 -15.42
N GLN A 143 -5.27 3.30 -16.02
CA GLN A 143 -3.98 2.97 -16.61
C GLN A 143 -2.94 2.62 -15.55
N ARG A 144 -2.99 3.27 -14.38
CA ARG A 144 -1.99 3.09 -13.32
C ARG A 144 -2.62 3.22 -11.93
N GLU A 145 -2.58 2.12 -11.18
CA GLU A 145 -2.99 2.10 -9.76
C GLU A 145 -2.17 3.08 -8.91
N LEU A 146 -2.83 3.73 -7.95
CA LEU A 146 -2.16 4.47 -6.88
C LEU A 146 -1.51 3.48 -5.91
N ARG A 147 -0.19 3.35 -5.99
CA ARG A 147 0.61 2.48 -5.12
C ARG A 147 1.62 3.27 -4.32
N SER A 148 1.81 2.87 -3.07
CA SER A 148 2.93 3.35 -2.26
C SER A 148 4.24 2.69 -2.70
N ASN A 149 5.36 3.39 -2.52
CA ASN A 149 6.69 2.85 -2.79
C ASN A 149 6.98 1.64 -1.89
N GLU A 150 7.77 0.71 -2.41
CA GLU A 150 8.16 -0.49 -1.67
C GLU A 150 8.88 -0.14 -0.36
N ASP A 151 8.58 -0.90 0.68
CA ASP A 151 9.22 -0.84 1.99
C ASP A 151 9.71 -2.23 2.42
N HIS A 152 10.24 -2.34 3.64
CA HIS A 152 10.73 -3.63 4.12
C HIS A 152 9.62 -4.69 4.26
N VAL A 153 8.38 -4.27 4.52
CA VAL A 153 7.21 -5.15 4.65
C VAL A 153 6.82 -5.72 3.30
N THR A 154 6.99 -4.96 2.22
CA THR A 154 6.73 -5.40 0.83
C THR A 154 7.53 -6.67 0.49
N TYR A 155 8.81 -6.72 0.89
CA TYR A 155 9.65 -7.91 0.68
C TYR A 155 9.18 -9.11 1.54
N VAL A 156 8.72 -8.87 2.77
CA VAL A 156 8.15 -9.93 3.61
C VAL A 156 6.87 -10.50 2.99
N SER A 157 6.00 -9.64 2.43
CA SER A 157 4.77 -10.06 1.73
C SER A 157 5.08 -10.94 0.51
N ARG A 158 6.13 -10.61 -0.26
CA ARG A 158 6.59 -11.47 -1.37
C ARG A 158 7.03 -12.86 -0.91
N VAL A 159 7.75 -12.93 0.22
CA VAL A 159 8.13 -14.22 0.82
C VAL A 159 6.90 -14.97 1.27
N GLU A 160 5.98 -14.32 1.99
CA GLU A 160 4.72 -14.90 2.45
C GLU A 160 3.90 -15.54 1.32
N GLN A 161 3.69 -14.81 0.22
CA GLN A 161 2.95 -15.28 -0.97
C GLN A 161 3.60 -16.49 -1.65
N SER A 162 4.91 -16.70 -1.45
CA SER A 162 5.65 -17.82 -2.03
C SER A 162 5.55 -19.11 -1.21
N ILE A 163 4.89 -19.09 -0.05
CA ILE A 163 4.85 -20.20 0.92
C ILE A 163 3.48 -20.86 0.95
N LEU A 164 3.44 -22.16 0.69
CA LEU A 164 2.27 -23.00 0.87
C LEU A 164 2.16 -23.48 2.34
N GLY A 165 0.95 -23.41 2.89
CA GLY A 165 0.62 -23.97 4.20
C GLY A 165 0.99 -23.08 5.40
N LEU A 166 1.43 -21.85 5.15
CA LEU A 166 1.61 -20.86 6.21
C LEU A 166 0.25 -20.39 6.73
N LYS A 167 0.03 -20.51 8.04
CA LYS A 167 -1.23 -20.12 8.70
C LYS A 167 -1.17 -18.74 9.35
N THR A 168 0.03 -18.23 9.60
CA THR A 168 0.27 -16.98 10.30
C THR A 168 0.62 -15.86 9.33
N ILE A 169 0.21 -14.63 9.65
CA ILE A 169 0.60 -13.45 8.90
C ILE A 169 2.07 -13.11 9.20
N LEU A 170 2.90 -13.18 8.17
CA LEU A 170 4.31 -12.85 8.20
C LEU A 170 4.52 -11.35 7.99
N ALA A 171 3.80 -10.75 7.04
CA ALA A 171 3.95 -9.36 6.59
C ALA A 171 3.36 -8.33 7.57
N VAL A 172 3.86 -8.32 8.81
CA VAL A 172 3.51 -7.33 9.82
C VAL A 172 4.44 -6.11 9.78
N PRO A 173 4.01 -4.91 10.21
CA PRO A 173 4.76 -3.68 9.99
C PRO A 173 6.19 -3.62 10.55
N HIS A 174 6.46 -4.33 11.65
CA HIS A 174 7.77 -4.34 12.32
C HIS A 174 8.71 -5.45 11.80
N ARG A 175 8.20 -6.41 11.02
CA ARG A 175 8.99 -7.57 10.58
C ARG A 175 9.76 -7.25 9.31
N ARG A 176 11.06 -7.53 9.33
CA ARG A 176 12.01 -7.28 8.24
C ARG A 176 12.82 -8.52 7.95
N LEU A 177 12.92 -8.89 6.68
CA LEU A 177 13.81 -9.95 6.22
C LEU A 177 15.27 -9.53 6.42
N VAL A 178 16.04 -10.34 7.14
CA VAL A 178 17.46 -10.14 7.40
C VAL A 178 18.29 -10.89 6.37
N CYS A 179 18.06 -12.19 6.22
CA CYS A 179 18.73 -13.01 5.20
C CYS A 179 17.94 -14.27 4.85
N CYS A 180 18.35 -14.92 3.76
CA CYS A 180 17.90 -16.25 3.36
C CYS A 180 19.13 -17.15 3.19
N CYS A 181 19.09 -18.36 3.74
CA CYS A 181 20.15 -19.33 3.62
C CYS A 181 19.61 -20.74 3.40
N ARG A 182 20.35 -21.52 2.61
CA ARG A 182 20.08 -22.95 2.45
C ARG A 182 20.88 -23.72 3.49
N LEU A 183 20.20 -24.51 4.31
CA LEU A 183 20.80 -25.34 5.35
C LEU A 183 20.34 -26.79 5.19
N PHE A 184 21.01 -27.70 5.91
CA PHE A 184 20.60 -29.10 6.01
C PHE A 184 20.20 -29.37 7.46
N GLU A 185 18.97 -29.85 7.64
CA GLU A 185 18.49 -30.24 8.97
C GLU A 185 19.24 -31.47 9.45
N VAL A 186 19.73 -31.42 10.69
CA VAL A 186 20.44 -32.53 11.37
C VAL A 186 19.51 -33.05 12.47
N PRO A 187 18.77 -34.15 12.26
CA PRO A 187 17.80 -34.66 13.25
C PRO A 187 18.48 -35.18 14.53
N ASP A 188 19.67 -35.75 14.40
CA ASP A 188 20.48 -36.30 15.49
C ASP A 188 21.95 -36.08 15.16
N ALA A 189 22.64 -35.25 15.95
CA ALA A 189 24.05 -34.91 15.74
C ALA A 189 25.00 -36.08 16.07
N ASN A 190 24.54 -37.09 16.82
CA ASN A 190 25.36 -38.21 17.25
C ASN A 190 25.28 -39.41 16.31
N LYS A 191 24.42 -39.36 15.28
CA LYS A 191 24.23 -40.47 14.34
C LYS A 191 24.71 -40.12 12.93
N PRO A 192 25.41 -41.04 12.24
CA PRO A 192 25.78 -40.83 10.86
C PRO A 192 24.53 -40.70 9.99
N HIS A 193 24.57 -39.76 9.04
CA HIS A 193 23.46 -39.49 8.14
C HIS A 193 23.19 -40.65 7.19
N LYS A 194 22.00 -41.26 7.30
CA LYS A 194 21.54 -42.34 6.40
C LYS A 194 20.58 -41.85 5.31
N GLN A 195 20.03 -40.64 5.45
CA GLN A 195 19.09 -40.04 4.50
C GLN A 195 19.82 -39.26 3.40
N LYS A 196 19.18 -39.11 2.22
CA LYS A 196 19.74 -38.30 1.13
C LYS A 196 19.76 -36.82 1.53
N LEU A 197 20.88 -36.12 1.31
CA LEU A 197 21.05 -34.68 1.58
C LEU A 197 19.89 -33.82 1.03
N SER A 198 19.36 -34.17 -0.14
CA SER A 198 18.23 -33.46 -0.75
C SER A 198 16.93 -33.52 0.07
N GLN A 199 16.75 -34.56 0.91
CA GLN A 199 15.59 -34.68 1.80
C GLN A 199 15.71 -33.80 3.04
N LEU A 200 16.94 -33.48 3.43
CA LEU A 200 17.28 -32.69 4.62
C LEU A 200 17.49 -31.21 4.30
N GLN A 201 17.59 -30.85 3.03
CA GLN A 201 17.70 -29.46 2.61
C GLN A 201 16.49 -28.64 3.11
N ARG A 202 16.78 -27.49 3.70
CA ARG A 202 15.82 -26.49 4.14
C ARG A 202 16.22 -25.12 3.60
N GLU A 203 15.23 -24.31 3.30
CA GLU A 203 15.39 -22.90 2.97
C GLU A 203 14.98 -22.11 4.21
N VAL A 204 15.93 -21.40 4.80
CA VAL A 204 15.77 -20.73 6.09
C VAL A 204 15.76 -19.23 5.85
N PHE A 205 14.66 -18.60 6.25
CA PHE A 205 14.45 -17.16 6.17
C PHE A 205 14.56 -16.60 7.59
N LEU A 206 15.59 -15.78 7.83
CA LEU A 206 15.78 -15.07 9.07
C LEU A 206 15.13 -13.70 8.96
N PHE A 207 14.19 -13.42 9.85
CA PHE A 207 13.64 -12.10 10.11
C PHE A 207 14.26 -11.54 11.40
N ASN A 208 14.03 -10.26 11.67
CA ASN A 208 14.53 -9.60 12.89
C ASN A 208 13.94 -10.15 14.19
N ASP A 209 12.79 -10.82 14.13
CA ASP A 209 12.05 -11.36 15.29
C ASP A 209 11.70 -12.85 15.15
N LEU A 210 12.02 -13.46 14.01
CA LEU A 210 11.52 -14.79 13.64
C LEU A 210 12.52 -15.55 12.76
N LEU A 211 12.72 -16.83 13.04
CA LEU A 211 13.38 -17.77 12.14
C LEU A 211 12.32 -18.68 11.49
N LEU A 212 12.25 -18.64 10.16
CA LEU A 212 11.29 -19.41 9.37
C LEU A 212 12.03 -20.49 8.58
N ILE A 213 11.62 -21.75 8.75
CA ILE A 213 12.21 -22.91 8.09
C ILE A 213 11.20 -23.48 7.08
N LEU A 214 11.63 -23.61 5.84
CA LEU A 214 10.83 -24.03 4.70
C LEU A 214 11.50 -25.19 3.94
N LYS A 215 10.72 -25.84 3.08
CA LYS A 215 11.21 -26.84 2.12
C LYS A 215 10.85 -26.42 0.70
N LEU A 216 11.80 -26.56 -0.23
CA LEU A 216 11.56 -26.22 -1.64
C LEU A 216 10.48 -27.15 -2.25
N CYS A 217 9.48 -26.57 -2.92
CA CYS A 217 8.48 -27.33 -3.64
C CYS A 217 9.10 -27.96 -4.91
N PRO A 218 8.88 -29.26 -5.19
CA PRO A 218 9.23 -29.82 -6.48
C PRO A 218 8.41 -29.12 -7.57
N LYS A 219 9.09 -28.65 -8.63
CA LYS A 219 8.66 -27.67 -9.67
C LYS A 219 7.34 -27.94 -10.44
N LYS A 220 6.48 -28.88 -10.04
CA LYS A 220 5.38 -29.38 -10.89
C LYS A 220 3.94 -29.22 -10.37
N LYS A 221 3.65 -28.59 -9.22
CA LYS A 221 2.27 -28.61 -8.69
C LYS A 221 1.69 -27.31 -8.07
N SER A 222 2.44 -26.22 -7.94
CA SER A 222 1.93 -25.00 -7.31
C SER A 222 2.67 -23.75 -7.79
N SER A 223 2.00 -22.59 -7.75
CA SER A 223 2.64 -21.28 -7.85
C SER A 223 3.54 -20.97 -6.64
N ALA A 224 3.35 -21.67 -5.52
CA ALA A 224 4.18 -21.55 -4.34
C ALA A 224 5.57 -22.20 -4.56
N SER A 225 6.61 -21.48 -4.17
CA SER A 225 8.00 -21.92 -4.25
C SER A 225 8.41 -22.80 -3.08
N TYR A 226 7.76 -22.63 -1.93
CA TYR A 226 8.13 -23.30 -0.69
C TYR A 226 6.93 -23.91 0.02
N THR A 227 7.17 -24.97 0.80
CA THR A 227 6.22 -25.51 1.78
C THR A 227 6.69 -25.13 3.18
N PHE A 228 5.78 -24.62 3.99
CA PHE A 228 6.04 -24.32 5.40
C PHE A 228 6.46 -25.57 6.18
N CYS A 229 7.50 -25.46 7.01
CA CYS A 229 7.91 -26.53 7.93
C CYS A 229 7.77 -26.09 9.39
N LYS A 230 8.49 -25.03 9.78
CA LYS A 230 8.54 -24.57 11.18
C LYS A 230 8.80 -23.06 11.25
N ALA A 231 8.28 -22.41 12.27
CA ALA A 231 8.64 -21.05 12.65
C ALA A 231 9.08 -21.03 14.12
N MET A 232 10.06 -20.19 14.45
CA MET A 232 10.61 -20.06 15.80
C MET A 232 10.82 -18.57 16.09
N GLY A 233 10.22 -18.05 17.17
CA GLY A 233 10.48 -16.68 17.62
C GLY A 233 11.92 -16.53 18.10
N LEU A 234 12.51 -15.37 17.84
CA LEU A 234 13.79 -14.97 18.43
C LEU A 234 13.48 -14.26 19.74
N LEU A 235 14.13 -14.69 20.83
CA LEU A 235 14.02 -14.08 22.17
C LEU A 235 14.45 -12.61 22.13
#